data_AF-A0A533T2S8-F1
#
_entry.id   AF-A0A533T2S8-F1
#
_cell.length_a   1.000
_cell.length_b   1.000
_cell.length_c   1.000
_cell.angle_alpha   90.00
_cell.angle_beta   90.00
_cell.angle_gamma   90.00
#
_symmetry.space_group_name_H-M   'P 1'
#
loop_
_entity.id
_entity.type
_entity.pdbx_description
1 polymer ?
#
loop_
_entity_poly.entity_id
_entity_poly.type
_entity_poly.pdbx_seq_one_letter_code
_entity_poly.pdbx_strand_id
1 'polypeptide(L)' 'MSHKISTKRKLNKKANTEPTPEEQEDQIRLTAYYLWKEKGEKHGEDRDDWFEAESSFKEDYTD' A
#
# COMPACT_ATOMS: atom_id res chain seq x y z
N MET A 1 -8.97 21.15 19.24
CA MET A 1 -7.95 20.87 18.19
C MET A 1 -7.46 19.46 18.43
N SER A 2 -7.52 18.46 17.57
CA SER A 2 -7.79 18.36 16.14
C SER A 2 -8.40 16.99 15.84
N HIS A 3 -8.95 16.88 14.64
CA HIS A 3 -9.91 15.89 14.19
C HIS A 3 -9.52 14.42 14.40
N LYS A 4 -10.54 13.65 14.79
CA LYS A 4 -10.58 12.19 14.87
C LYS A 4 -10.19 11.62 13.50
N ILE A 5 -9.05 10.92 13.42
CA ILE A 5 -8.74 10.09 12.26
C ILE A 5 -9.44 8.75 12.47
N SER A 6 -10.75 8.74 12.22
CA SER A 6 -11.53 7.51 12.07
C SER A 6 -11.60 7.21 10.59
N THR A 7 -10.67 6.40 10.09
CA THR A 7 -10.88 5.69 8.82
C THR A 7 -10.47 4.25 9.01
N LYS A 8 -11.44 3.42 9.40
CA LYS A 8 -11.41 1.99 9.11
C LYS A 8 -11.26 1.86 7.59
N ARG A 9 -10.03 1.68 7.10
CA ARG A 9 -9.81 1.24 5.72
C ARG A 9 -10.26 -0.21 5.68
N LYS A 10 -11.49 -0.42 5.17
CA LYS A 10 -11.95 -1.73 4.72
C LYS A 10 -10.92 -2.21 3.69
N LEU A 11 -10.03 -3.10 4.11
CA LEU A 11 -9.21 -3.87 3.19
C LEU A 11 -10.18 -4.72 2.38
N ASN A 12 -10.45 -4.26 1.17
CA ASN A 12 -11.32 -4.92 0.22
C ASN A 12 -10.56 -6.15 -0.27
N LYS A 13 -10.73 -7.26 0.48
CA LYS A 13 -10.27 -8.60 0.16
C LYS A 13 -10.89 -9.01 -1.18
N LYS A 14 -10.24 -8.65 -2.29
CA LYS A 14 -10.58 -9.17 -3.62
C LYS A 14 -9.94 -10.54 -3.73
N ALA A 15 -10.82 -11.50 -3.88
CA ALA A 15 -10.57 -12.92 -3.95
C ALA A 15 -9.64 -13.28 -5.13
N ASN A 16 -8.62 -14.09 -4.82
CA ASN A 16 -8.23 -15.31 -5.55
C ASN A 16 -8.40 -15.25 -7.08
N THR A 17 -7.59 -14.42 -7.74
CA THR A 17 -7.20 -14.52 -9.16
C THR A 17 -5.88 -13.76 -9.29
N GLU A 18 -4.92 -14.29 -10.06
CA GLU A 18 -3.61 -13.65 -10.27
C GLU A 18 -3.81 -12.22 -10.76
N PRO A 19 -3.42 -11.19 -9.96
CA PRO A 19 -3.61 -9.80 -10.36
C PRO A 19 -2.78 -9.54 -11.60
N THR A 20 -3.38 -8.89 -12.60
CA THR A 20 -2.65 -8.47 -13.80
C THR A 20 -1.52 -7.50 -13.42
N PRO A 21 -0.44 -7.40 -14.20
CA PRO A 21 0.68 -6.51 -13.88
C PRO A 21 0.25 -5.05 -13.60
N GLU A 22 -0.76 -4.56 -14.32
CA GLU A 22 -1.32 -3.23 -14.11
C GLU A 22 -2.00 -3.11 -12.73
N GLU A 23 -2.79 -4.11 -12.33
CA GLU A 23 -3.42 -4.14 -11.01
C GLU A 23 -2.39 -4.28 -9.89
N GLN A 24 -1.30 -5.02 -10.11
CA GLN A 24 -0.20 -5.14 -9.15
C GLN A 24 0.43 -3.77 -8.90
N GLU A 25 0.79 -3.06 -9.96
CA GLU A 25 1.37 -1.72 -9.86
C GLU A 25 0.44 -0.72 -9.17
N ASP A 26 -0.87 -0.78 -9.45
CA ASP A 26 -1.86 0.07 -8.77
C ASP A 26 -1.96 -0.26 -7.27
N GLN A 27 -1.93 -1.54 -6.87
CA GLN A 27 -1.90 -1.93 -5.46
C GLN A 27 -0.62 -1.46 -4.76
N ILE A 28 0.54 -1.66 -5.40
CA ILE A 28 1.85 -1.23 -4.90
C ILE A 28 1.86 0.29 -4.74
N ARG A 29 1.39 1.04 -5.74
CA ARG A 29 1.33 2.52 -5.71
C ARG A 29 0.45 3.02 -4.58
N LEU A 30 -0.74 2.46 -4.42
CA LEU A 30 -1.65 2.85 -3.34
C LEU A 30 -1.03 2.56 -1.97
N THR A 31 -0.43 1.39 -1.82
CA THR A 31 0.23 0.97 -0.58
C THR A 31 1.41 1.88 -0.24
N ALA A 32 2.29 2.16 -1.20
CA ALA A 32 3.42 3.07 -1.06
C ALA A 32 2.97 4.49 -0.68
N TYR A 33 1.92 5.00 -1.33
CA TYR A 33 1.35 6.30 -1.00
C TYR A 33 0.86 6.36 0.45
N TYR A 34 0.17 5.33 0.91
CA TYR A 34 -0.30 5.28 2.29
C TYR A 34 0.85 5.12 3.30
N LEU A 35 1.86 4.29 3.00
CA LEU A 35 3.07 4.17 3.82
C LEU A 35 3.77 5.51 3.97
N TRP A 36 3.98 6.21 2.85
CA TRP A 36 4.57 7.55 2.84
C TRP A 36 3.77 8.55 3.67
N LYS A 37 2.43 8.55 3.52
CA LYS A 37 1.53 9.38 4.33
C LYS A 37 1.60 9.04 5.82
N GLU A 38 1.68 7.76 6.18
CA GLU A 38 1.75 7.30 7.57
C GLU A 38 3.10 7.57 8.22
N LYS A 39 4.19 7.57 7.45
CA LYS A 39 5.54 7.98 7.87
C LYS A 39 5.71 9.51 7.98
N GLY A 40 4.69 10.29 7.63
CA GLY A 40 4.69 11.74 7.75
C GLY A 40 5.22 12.48 6.52
N GLU A 41 5.08 11.89 5.33
CA GLU A 41 5.38 12.52 4.04
C GLU A 41 6.85 12.95 3.92
N LYS A 42 7.73 12.11 4.45
CA LYS A 42 9.16 12.41 4.46
C LYS A 42 9.69 12.47 3.03
N HIS A 43 10.36 13.56 2.72
CA HIS A 43 10.93 13.77 1.41
C HIS A 43 12.16 12.87 1.21
N GLY A 44 12.20 12.12 0.11
CA GLY A 44 13.31 11.22 -0.24
C GLY A 44 13.16 9.76 0.19
N GLU A 45 12.06 9.40 0.87
CA GLU A 45 11.75 8.00 1.23
C GLU A 45 10.73 7.36 0.27
N ASP A 46 10.31 8.06 -0.79
CA ASP A 46 9.30 7.59 -1.75
C ASP A 46 9.66 6.26 -2.41
N ARG A 47 10.95 6.03 -2.69
CA ARG A 47 11.43 4.76 -3.25
C ARG A 47 11.44 3.64 -2.21
N ASP A 48 11.80 3.96 -0.97
CA ASP A 48 11.85 2.98 0.11
C ASP A 48 10.43 2.49 0.44
N ASP A 49 9.48 3.42 0.49
CA ASP A 49 8.05 3.15 0.64
C ASP A 49 7.48 2.31 -0.52
N TRP A 50 7.98 2.54 -1.75
CA TRP A 50 7.62 1.73 -2.90
C TRP A 50 8.14 0.28 -2.79
N PHE A 51 9.40 0.08 -2.39
CA PHE A 51 9.96 -1.26 -2.21
C PHE A 51 9.27 -2.03 -1.08
N GLU A 52 8.92 -1.36 0.02
CA GLU A 52 8.18 -1.95 1.13
C GLU A 52 6.77 -2.39 0.71
N ALA A 53 6.10 -1.58 -0.10
CA ALA A 53 4.81 -1.93 -0.71
C ALA A 53 4.91 -3.13 -1.66
N GLU A 54 5.93 -3.18 -2.52
CA GLU A 54 6.20 -4.34 -3.39
C GLU A 54 6.45 -5.63 -2.60
N SER A 55 7.24 -5.54 -1.51
CA SER A 55 7.55 -6.69 -0.68
C SER A 55 6.29 -7.21 0.01
N SER A 56 5.48 -6.32 0.56
CA SER A 56 4.20 -6.66 1.20
C SER A 56 3.22 -7.30 0.22
N PHE A 57 3.19 -6.80 -1.03
CA PHE A 57 2.36 -7.36 -2.09
C PHE A 57 2.80 -8.77 -2.51
N LYS A 58 4.12 -9.00 -2.62
CA LYS A 58 4.67 -10.33 -2.95
C LYS A 58 4.41 -11.35 -1.84
N GLU A 59 4.52 -10.94 -0.58
CA GLU A 59 4.31 -11.83 0.58
C GLU A 59 2.88 -12.38 0.63
N ASP A 60 1.87 -11.59 0.24
CA ASP A 60 0.46 -12.01 0.21
C ASP A 60 0.14 -13.02 -0.91
N TYR A 61 1.01 -13.15 -1.92
CA TYR A 61 0.81 -14.01 -3.10
C TYR A 61 1.69 -15.28 -3.12
N THR A 62 2.64 -15.39 -2.19
CA THR A 62 3.46 -16.59 -1.99
C THR A 62 2.89 -17.45 -0.85
N ASP A 63 1.80 -18.17 -1.11
CA ASP A 63 1.31 -19.35 -0.34
C ASP A 63 0.93 -20.49 -1.29
#